data_AF-A0A7Y7LPA4-F1
#
_entry.id   AF-A0A7Y7LPA4-F1
#
_cell.length_a   1.000
_cell.length_b   1.000
_cell.length_c   1.000
_cell.angle_alpha   90.00
_cell.angle_beta   90.00
_cell.angle_gamma   90.00
#
_symmetry.space_group_name_H-M   'P 1'
#
loop_
_entity.id
_entity.type
_entity.pdbx_description
1 polymer ?
#
loop_
_entity_poly.entity_id
_entity_poly.type
_entity_poly.pdbx_seq_one_letter_code
_entity_poly.pdbx_strand_id
1 'polypeptide(L)' 'MSNKKPTKQLIPFDASRYLHDDVVAAEYMTAALESDDLEFLLSVLNDIARARGMAQVAKDARTV' A
#
# COMPACT_ATOMS: atom_id res chain seq x y z
N MET A 1 42.58 3.48 -0.08
CA MET A 1 41.41 4.07 -0.75
C MET A 1 40.31 3.01 -0.78
N SER A 2 39.25 3.16 0.04
CA SER A 2 38.20 2.14 0.17
C SER A 2 37.12 2.37 -0.89
N ASN A 3 36.99 1.43 -1.82
CA ASN A 3 36.04 1.50 -2.93
C ASN A 3 34.68 0.95 -2.45
N LYS A 4 33.76 1.82 -2.00
CA LYS A 4 32.37 1.42 -1.69
C LYS A 4 31.65 1.06 -2.98
N LYS A 5 31.39 -0.23 -3.20
CA LYS A 5 30.49 -0.69 -4.27
C LYS A 5 29.13 -0.02 -4.09
N PRO A 6 28.46 0.46 -5.17
CA PRO A 6 27.14 1.06 -5.06
C PRO A 6 26.16 -0.01 -4.57
N THR A 7 25.79 0.08 -3.30
CA THR A 7 24.73 -0.75 -2.70
C THR A 7 23.41 -0.33 -3.31
N LYS A 8 22.75 -1.25 -4.02
CA LYS A 8 21.42 -1.03 -4.59
C LYS A 8 20.47 -0.66 -3.45
N GLN A 9 19.97 0.57 -3.42
CA GLN A 9 19.00 1.00 -2.41
C GLN A 9 17.66 0.35 -2.72
N LEU A 10 17.16 -0.47 -1.79
CA LEU A 10 15.83 -1.05 -1.86
C LEU A 10 14.83 -0.06 -1.24
N ILE A 11 13.69 0.10 -1.90
CA ILE A 11 12.56 0.84 -1.32
C ILE A 11 11.68 -0.13 -0.52
N PRO A 12 11.13 0.29 0.63
CA PRO A 12 10.14 -0.49 1.35
C PRO A 12 8.91 -0.75 0.47
N PHE A 13 8.33 -1.94 0.61
CA PHE A 13 7.06 -2.26 -0.02
C PHE A 13 5.93 -1.48 0.67
N ASP A 14 5.00 -0.97 -0.12
CA ASP A 14 3.82 -0.26 0.36
C ASP A 14 2.61 -0.72 -0.48
N ALA A 15 1.75 -1.54 0.13
CA ALA A 15 0.60 -2.13 -0.53
C ALA A 15 -0.39 -1.06 -1.03
N SER A 16 -0.52 0.06 -0.31
CA SER A 16 -1.46 1.14 -0.65
C SER A 16 -1.27 1.71 -2.06
N ARG A 17 -0.05 1.61 -2.61
CA ARG A 17 0.31 2.04 -3.97
C ARG A 17 -0.29 1.18 -5.09
N TYR A 18 -0.92 0.06 -4.75
CA TYR A 18 -1.49 -0.89 -5.71
C TYR A 18 -3.00 -1.08 -5.55
N LEU A 19 -3.61 -0.48 -4.51
CA LEU A 19 -5.03 -0.63 -4.16
C LEU A 19 -5.91 0.46 -4.82
N HIS A 20 -5.79 0.63 -6.13
CA HIS A 20 -6.54 1.64 -6.89
C HIS A 20 -7.89 1.14 -7.43
N ASP A 21 -8.10 -0.17 -7.39
CA ASP A 21 -9.29 -0.84 -7.89
C ASP A 21 -10.02 -1.52 -6.72
N ASP A 22 -11.36 -1.41 -6.70
CA ASP A 22 -12.17 -1.93 -5.60
C ASP A 22 -12.19 -3.46 -5.55
N VAL A 23 -12.01 -4.15 -6.68
CA VAL A 23 -11.88 -5.63 -6.72
C VAL A 23 -10.59 -6.05 -6.04
N VAL A 24 -9.47 -5.38 -6.36
CA VAL A 24 -8.16 -5.67 -5.75
C VAL A 24 -8.20 -5.43 -4.23
N ALA A 25 -8.84 -4.35 -3.78
CA ALA A 25 -9.01 -4.09 -2.36
C ALA A 25 -9.87 -5.15 -1.65
N ALA A 26 -10.94 -5.63 -2.30
CA ALA A 26 -11.80 -6.67 -1.75
C ALA A 26 -11.07 -8.03 -1.65
N GLU A 27 -10.30 -8.41 -2.67
CA GLU A 27 -9.47 -9.62 -2.63
C GLU A 27 -8.42 -9.55 -1.52
N TYR A 28 -7.75 -8.41 -1.36
CA TYR A 28 -6.76 -8.21 -0.30
C TYR A 28 -7.39 -8.28 1.11
N MET A 29 -8.56 -7.66 1.29
CA MET A 29 -9.33 -7.74 2.55
C MET A 29 -9.78 -9.18 2.84
N THR A 30 -10.18 -9.93 1.81
CA THR A 30 -10.58 -11.34 1.95
C THR A 30 -9.40 -12.19 2.41
N ALA A 31 -8.24 -12.05 1.78
CA ALA A 31 -7.03 -12.75 2.18
C ALA A 31 -6.63 -12.47 3.64
N ALA A 32 -6.85 -11.23 4.11
CA ALA A 32 -6.59 -10.86 5.50
C ALA A 32 -7.60 -11.44 6.49
N LEU A 33 -8.87 -11.61 6.08
CA LEU A 33 -9.88 -12.28 6.90
C LEU A 33 -9.63 -13.79 6.99
N GLU A 34 -9.12 -14.40 5.93
CA GLU A 34 -8.80 -15.83 5.87
C GLU A 34 -7.55 -16.21 6.68
N SER A 35 -6.66 -15.25 6.99
CA SER A 35 -5.42 -15.51 7.71
C SER A 35 -5.59 -15.70 9.21
N ASP A 36 -6.77 -15.39 9.77
CA ASP A 36 -7.07 -15.38 11.21
C ASP A 36 -6.03 -14.56 12.03
N ASP A 37 -5.44 -13.53 11.40
CA ASP A 37 -4.44 -12.65 11.99
C ASP A 37 -4.99 -11.23 12.08
N LEU A 38 -5.31 -10.81 13.32
CA LEU A 38 -5.89 -9.49 13.57
C LEU A 38 -4.93 -8.34 13.23
N GLU A 39 -3.63 -8.51 13.45
CA GLU A 39 -2.64 -7.46 13.16
C GLU A 39 -2.54 -7.25 11.65
N PHE A 40 -2.54 -8.34 10.88
CA PHE A 40 -2.57 -8.27 9.42
C PHE A 40 -3.88 -7.66 8.90
N LEU A 41 -5.02 -8.05 9.46
CA LEU A 41 -6.32 -7.46 9.11
C LEU A 41 -6.33 -5.94 9.32
N LEU A 42 -5.80 -5.47 10.44
CA LEU A 42 -5.68 -4.04 10.74
C LEU A 42 -4.70 -3.35 9.77
N SER A 43 -3.59 -3.99 9.39
CA SER A 43 -2.66 -3.43 8.42
C SER A 43 -3.31 -3.29 7.04
N VAL A 44 -4.03 -4.31 6.58
CA VAL A 44 -4.76 -4.30 5.32
C VAL A 44 -5.84 -3.22 5.29
N LEU A 45 -6.61 -3.08 6.37
CA LEU A 45 -7.61 -2.01 6.50
C LEU A 45 -6.97 -0.62 6.39
N ASN A 46 -5.83 -0.41 7.05
CA ASN A 46 -5.07 0.84 6.97
C ASN A 46 -4.53 1.08 5.56
N ASP A 47 -3.99 0.06 4.89
CA ASP A 47 -3.50 0.17 3.52
C ASP A 47 -4.60 0.61 2.54
N ILE A 48 -5.79 0.00 2.62
CA ILE A 48 -6.95 0.35 1.80
C ILE A 48 -7.42 1.79 2.09
N ALA A 49 -7.50 2.17 3.37
CA ALA A 49 -7.89 3.54 3.75
C ALA A 49 -6.90 4.58 3.22
N ARG A 50 -5.59 4.33 3.33
CA ARG A 50 -4.54 5.19 2.79
C ARG A 50 -4.64 5.31 1.26
N ALA A 51 -4.83 4.20 0.56
CA ALA A 51 -4.97 4.20 -0.90
C ALA A 51 -6.15 5.08 -1.37
N ARG A 52 -7.29 5.00 -0.68
CA ARG A 52 -8.48 5.84 -0.96
C ARG A 52 -8.22 7.32 -0.67
N GLY A 53 -7.55 7.62 0.44
CA GLY A 53 -7.13 9.00 0.75
C GLY A 53 -6.17 9.58 -0.29
N MET A 54 -5.16 8.81 -0.72
CA MET A 54 -4.23 9.21 -1.78
C MET A 54 -4.93 9.43 -3.12
N ALA A 55 -5.92 8.59 -3.45
CA ALA A 55 -6.73 8.77 -4.64
C ALA A 55 -7.54 10.08 -4.60
N GLN A 56 -8.07 10.45 -3.43
CA GLN A 56 -8.78 11.73 -3.26
C GLN A 56 -7.83 12.92 -3.41
N VAL A 57 -6.66 12.89 -2.74
CA VAL A 57 -5.63 13.94 -2.89
C VAL A 57 -5.23 14.13 -4.35
N ALA A 58 -5.03 13.04 -5.09
CA ALA A 58 -4.67 13.10 -6.52
C ALA A 58 -5.78 13.72 -7.38
N LYS A 59 -7.06 13.45 -7.07
CA LYS A 59 -8.21 14.09 -7.72
C LYS A 59 -8.23 15.59 -7.44
N ASP A 60 -8.12 15.98 -6.17
CA ASP A 60 -8.18 17.37 -5.72
C ASP A 60 -7.04 18.20 -6.33
N ALA A 61 -5.82 17.65 -6.36
CA ALA A 61 -4.64 18.28 -6.95
C ALA A 61 -4.73 18.46 -8.47
N ARG A 62 -5.57 17.69 -9.16
CA ARG A 62 -5.79 17.82 -10.62
C ARG A 62 -6.84 18.89 -10.95
N THR A 63 -7.69 19.24 -10.00
CA THR A 63 -8.78 20.21 -10.18
C THR A 63 -8.44 21.64 -9.74
N VAL A 64 -7.23 21.85 -9.21
CA VAL A 64 -6.65 23.16 -8.88
C VAL A 64 -5.57 23.55 -9.90
#